data_AF-A0A931Y2G5-F1
#
_entry.id   AF-A0A931Y2G5-F1
#
_cell.length_a   1.000
_cell.length_b   1.000
_cell.length_c   1.000
_cell.angle_alpha   90.00
_cell.angle_beta   90.00
_cell.angle_gamma   90.00
#
_symmetry.space_group_name_H-M   'P 1'
#
loop_
_entity.id
_entity.type
_entity.pdbx_description
1 polymer ?
#
loop_
_entity_poly.entity_id
_entity_poly.type
_entity_poly.pdbx_seq_one_letter_code
_entity_poly.pdbx_strand_id
1 'polypeptide(L)'
;MGGEVMRALFIALALFVAAPVVGCAKEARNNGEVVDEVLLAYLSSARSLHHEADLAEDGGDTGKAIAALDRLLAKPEPRKAPEIDEVVSDTHARLADLESRSGRFDVAVKHVDDGLHRAPGVSYFRGHLFEVRGLVEERRAKDLATKGDASGAAAAKERAMKAYEEAIAIQDEVIKRGTKPDGDAR
;
A
#
# COMPACT_ATOMS: atom_id res chain seq x y z
N MET A 1 -1.90 -0.54 55.83
CA MET A 1 -1.90 0.90 55.50
C MET A 1 -2.45 0.99 54.08
N GLY A 2 -3.75 1.20 53.86
CA GLY A 2 -4.56 2.35 54.26
C GLY A 2 -4.52 3.36 53.10
N GLY A 3 -5.59 3.65 52.35
CA GLY A 3 -6.98 3.29 52.54
C GLY A 3 -7.86 3.59 51.33
N GLU A 4 -9.11 3.14 51.47
CA GLU A 4 -10.28 3.54 50.69
C GLU A 4 -10.77 4.92 51.14
N VAL A 5 -11.22 5.78 50.21
CA VAL A 5 -12.23 6.84 50.42
C VAL A 5 -12.86 7.15 49.04
N MET A 6 -14.06 6.69 48.68
CA MET A 6 -15.44 7.03 49.07
C MET A 6 -16.15 8.02 48.12
N ARG A 7 -17.19 7.47 47.45
CA ARG A 7 -18.52 8.00 47.05
C ARG A 7 -18.68 9.41 46.44
N ALA A 8 -19.39 9.47 45.32
CA ALA A 8 -20.63 10.26 45.22
C ALA A 8 -21.54 9.75 44.09
N LEU A 9 -22.83 9.65 44.43
CA LEU A 9 -23.97 9.22 43.64
C LEU A 9 -24.67 10.46 43.08
N PHE A 10 -24.99 10.51 41.78
CA PHE A 10 -26.07 11.38 41.28
C PHE A 10 -26.85 10.67 40.18
N ILE A 11 -28.10 10.35 40.52
CA ILE A 11 -29.17 9.90 39.64
C ILE A 11 -29.77 11.14 38.99
N ALA A 12 -29.86 11.17 37.66
CA ALA A 12 -30.76 12.05 36.93
C ALA A 12 -31.45 11.23 35.82
N LEU A 13 -32.68 10.81 36.13
CA LEU A 13 -33.61 10.14 35.23
C LEU A 13 -34.26 11.21 34.33
N ALA A 14 -33.86 11.28 33.07
CA ALA A 14 -34.53 12.10 32.07
C ALA A 14 -35.50 11.22 31.26
N LEU A 15 -36.80 11.43 31.49
CA LEU A 15 -37.87 10.91 30.63
C LEU A 15 -37.76 11.54 29.24
N PHE A 16 -37.41 10.75 28.22
CA PHE A 16 -37.54 11.14 26.83
C PHE A 16 -38.88 10.66 26.28
N VAL A 17 -39.71 11.62 25.89
CA VAL A 17 -41.00 11.44 25.24
C VAL A 17 -40.78 10.91 23.82
N ALA A 18 -41.29 9.72 23.53
CA ALA A 18 -41.26 9.13 22.20
C ALA A 18 -42.41 9.69 21.33
N ALA A 19 -42.07 10.33 20.21
CA ALA A 19 -43.00 10.67 19.15
C ALA A 19 -42.83 9.68 17.98
N PRO A 20 -43.90 9.08 17.44
CA PRO A 20 -43.81 8.23 16.26
C PRO A 20 -43.71 9.09 14.99
N VAL A 21 -42.51 9.24 14.45
CA VAL A 21 -42.32 9.75 13.09
C VAL A 21 -42.61 8.59 12.13
N VAL A 22 -43.79 8.60 11.51
CA VAL A 22 -44.11 7.73 10.37
C VAL A 22 -43.31 8.25 9.18
N GLY A 23 -42.05 7.85 9.11
CA GLY A 23 -41.22 8.01 7.92
C GLY A 23 -41.64 6.98 6.88
N CYS A 24 -42.09 7.45 5.72
CA CYS A 24 -42.16 6.62 4.50
C CYS A 24 -40.77 6.04 4.25
N ALA A 25 -40.56 4.81 4.67
CA ALA A 25 -39.41 4.02 4.29
C ALA A 25 -39.52 3.74 2.79
N LYS A 26 -38.92 4.62 1.99
CA LYS A 26 -38.50 4.28 0.65
C LYS A 26 -37.56 3.09 0.82
N GLU A 27 -38.04 1.89 0.49
CA GLU A 27 -37.22 0.68 0.45
C GLU A 27 -36.02 0.98 -0.46
N ALA A 28 -34.91 1.38 0.18
CA ALA A 28 -33.62 1.29 -0.43
C ALA A 28 -33.42 -0.19 -0.68
N ARG A 29 -33.58 -0.59 -1.95
CA ARG A 29 -33.07 -1.86 -2.42
C ARG A 29 -31.56 -1.82 -2.17
N ASN A 30 -31.17 -2.25 -0.97
CA ASN A 30 -29.88 -2.87 -0.75
C ASN A 30 -29.91 -4.10 -1.64
N ASN A 31 -29.50 -3.92 -2.90
CA ASN A 31 -28.92 -5.01 -3.67
C ASN A 31 -27.66 -5.37 -2.90
N GLY A 32 -27.82 -6.14 -1.82
CA GLY A 32 -26.75 -6.47 -0.89
C GLY A 32 -25.63 -7.07 -1.70
N GLU A 33 -24.59 -6.27 -1.93
CA GLU A 33 -23.41 -6.71 -2.63
C GLU A 33 -22.84 -7.85 -1.79
N VAL A 34 -22.90 -9.06 -2.34
CA VAL A 34 -22.40 -10.24 -1.66
C VAL A 34 -20.91 -10.04 -1.51
N VAL A 35 -20.50 -9.77 -0.27
CA VAL A 35 -19.10 -9.60 0.09
C VAL A 35 -18.40 -10.93 -0.15
N ASP A 36 -17.42 -10.92 -1.06
CA ASP A 36 -16.60 -12.09 -1.36
C ASP A 36 -15.68 -12.39 -0.17
N GLU A 37 -16.12 -13.30 0.71
CA GLU A 37 -15.41 -13.70 1.92
C GLU A 37 -13.99 -14.22 1.64
N VAL A 38 -13.79 -14.88 0.49
CA VAL A 38 -12.47 -15.45 0.12
C VAL A 38 -11.52 -14.34 -0.30
N LEU A 39 -11.99 -13.37 -1.10
CA LEU A 39 -11.19 -12.17 -1.42
C LEU A 39 -10.83 -11.41 -0.14
N LEU A 40 -11.79 -11.18 0.76
CA LEU A 40 -11.52 -10.49 2.02
C LEU A 40 -10.50 -11.22 2.89
N ALA A 41 -10.60 -12.55 3.00
CA ALA A 41 -9.63 -13.35 3.73
C ALA A 41 -8.23 -13.26 3.11
N TYR A 42 -8.13 -13.25 1.77
CA TYR A 42 -6.85 -13.03 1.08
C TYR A 42 -6.24 -11.66 1.40
N LEU A 43 -7.03 -10.58 1.25
CA LEU A 43 -6.58 -9.21 1.52
C LEU A 43 -6.22 -9.00 3.00
N SER A 44 -6.98 -9.61 3.92
CA SER A 44 -6.67 -9.62 5.34
C SER A 44 -5.35 -10.33 5.63
N SER A 45 -5.13 -11.50 5.03
CA SER A 45 -3.86 -12.22 5.14
C SER A 45 -2.69 -11.42 4.56
N ALA A 46 -2.89 -10.70 3.46
CA ALA A 46 -1.87 -9.85 2.86
C ALA A 46 -1.45 -8.74 3.82
N ARG A 47 -2.41 -8.03 4.41
CA ARG A 47 -2.15 -7.01 5.44
C ARG A 47 -1.38 -7.55 6.64
N SER A 48 -1.73 -8.74 7.13
CA SER A 48 -0.99 -9.38 8.24
C SER A 48 0.45 -9.71 7.88
N LEU A 49 0.73 -10.14 6.65
CA LEU A 49 2.10 -10.42 6.20
C LEU A 49 2.94 -9.16 6.02
N HIS A 50 2.34 -8.06 5.52
CA HIS A 50 3.00 -6.74 5.51
C HIS A 50 3.32 -6.27 6.91
N HIS A 51 2.38 -6.39 7.86
CA HIS A 51 2.65 -6.03 9.25
C HIS A 51 3.74 -6.89 9.89
N GLU A 52 3.78 -8.19 9.59
CA GLU A 52 4.88 -9.05 10.03
C GLU A 52 6.23 -8.61 9.45
N ALA A 53 6.24 -8.14 8.19
CA ALA A 53 7.44 -7.59 7.57
C ALA A 53 7.89 -6.28 8.26
N ASP A 54 6.95 -5.38 8.59
CA ASP A 54 7.24 -4.15 9.36
C ASP A 54 7.89 -4.50 10.71
N LEU A 55 7.29 -5.42 11.48
CA LEU A 55 7.82 -5.86 12.77
C LEU A 55 9.22 -6.48 12.66
N ALA A 56 9.51 -7.17 11.55
CA ALA A 56 10.83 -7.72 11.29
C ALA A 56 11.84 -6.63 10.93
N GLU A 57 11.46 -5.65 10.10
CA GLU A 57 12.30 -4.48 9.78
C GLU A 57 12.63 -3.65 11.03
N ASP A 58 11.64 -3.39 11.89
CA ASP A 58 11.81 -2.68 13.16
C ASP A 58 12.80 -3.40 14.08
N GLY A 59 12.84 -4.73 14.00
CA GLY A 59 13.81 -5.58 14.70
C GLY A 59 15.19 -5.68 14.03
N GLY A 60 15.39 -5.06 12.87
CA GLY A 60 16.62 -5.14 12.08
C GLY A 60 16.79 -6.45 11.30
N ASP A 61 15.75 -7.29 11.23
CA ASP A 61 15.77 -8.57 10.51
C ASP A 61 15.16 -8.42 9.11
N THR A 62 15.94 -7.82 8.21
CA THR A 62 15.55 -7.65 6.79
C THR A 62 15.25 -8.98 6.10
N GLY A 63 15.94 -10.07 6.47
CA GLY A 63 15.72 -11.39 5.88
C GLY A 63 14.34 -11.93 6.22
N LYS A 64 13.91 -11.80 7.48
CA LYS A 64 12.56 -12.17 7.91
C LYS A 64 11.49 -11.29 7.27
N ALA A 65 11.77 -10.00 7.09
CA ALA A 65 10.84 -9.09 6.41
C ALA A 65 10.57 -9.54 4.96
N ILE A 66 11.63 -9.84 4.21
CA ILE A 66 11.54 -10.37 2.84
C ILE A 66 10.77 -11.69 2.82
N ALA A 67 11.11 -12.62 3.71
CA ALA A 67 10.43 -13.91 3.78
C ALA A 67 8.92 -13.80 4.07
N ALA A 68 8.49 -12.80 4.83
CA ALA A 68 7.06 -12.55 5.05
C ALA A 68 6.34 -12.11 3.77
N LEU A 69 6.95 -11.22 2.99
CA LEU A 69 6.41 -10.74 1.72
C LEU A 69 6.45 -11.82 0.62
N ASP A 70 7.50 -12.63 0.56
CA ASP A 70 7.58 -13.78 -0.37
C ASP A 70 6.47 -14.79 -0.11
N ARG A 71 6.10 -15.01 1.16
CA ARG A 71 4.94 -15.86 1.50
C ARG A 71 3.63 -15.31 0.96
N LEU A 72 3.50 -13.99 0.79
CA LEU A 72 2.32 -13.40 0.15
C LEU A 72 2.34 -13.71 -1.35
N LEU A 73 3.46 -13.48 -2.04
CA LEU A 73 3.59 -13.76 -3.48
C LEU A 73 3.43 -15.25 -3.83
N ALA A 74 3.72 -16.15 -2.89
CA ALA A 74 3.53 -17.59 -3.06
C ALA A 74 2.08 -18.08 -2.82
N LYS A 75 1.18 -17.23 -2.28
CA LYS A 75 -0.22 -17.63 -2.03
C LYS A 75 -1.00 -17.72 -3.35
N PRO A 76 -1.90 -18.71 -3.50
CA PRO A 76 -2.80 -18.75 -4.64
C PRO A 76 -3.77 -17.56 -4.59
N GLU A 77 -3.87 -16.83 -5.70
CA GLU A 77 -4.86 -15.78 -5.87
C GLU A 77 -6.25 -16.42 -5.97
N PRO A 78 -7.26 -15.97 -5.19
CA PRO A 78 -8.58 -16.59 -5.20
C PRO A 78 -9.34 -16.34 -6.51
N ARG A 79 -9.05 -15.22 -7.19
CA ARG A 79 -9.57 -14.85 -8.51
C ARG A 79 -8.76 -13.67 -9.06
N LYS A 80 -9.12 -13.22 -10.26
CA LYS A 80 -8.68 -11.91 -10.76
C LYS A 80 -9.53 -10.81 -10.15
N ALA A 81 -8.87 -9.83 -9.54
CA ALA A 81 -9.47 -8.70 -8.87
C ALA A 81 -8.47 -7.54 -8.85
N PRO A 82 -8.87 -6.29 -9.14
CA PRO A 82 -7.98 -5.14 -9.05
C PRO A 82 -7.29 -5.03 -7.69
N GLU A 83 -8.01 -5.29 -6.59
CA GLU A 83 -7.51 -5.22 -5.22
C GLU A 83 -6.35 -6.21 -4.98
N ILE A 84 -6.34 -7.35 -5.69
CA ILE A 84 -5.24 -8.32 -5.64
C ILE A 84 -4.03 -7.79 -6.40
N ASP A 85 -4.24 -7.27 -7.62
CA ASP A 85 -3.14 -6.71 -8.41
C ASP A 85 -2.50 -5.50 -7.71
N GLU A 86 -3.30 -4.68 -7.01
CA GLU A 86 -2.86 -3.57 -6.18
C GLU A 86 -1.96 -4.04 -5.01
N VAL A 87 -2.44 -4.96 -4.17
CA VAL A 87 -1.66 -5.44 -3.02
C VAL A 87 -0.41 -6.23 -3.46
N VAL A 88 -0.48 -6.96 -4.56
CA VAL A 88 0.69 -7.66 -5.13
C VAL A 88 1.71 -6.65 -5.69
N SER A 89 1.26 -5.59 -6.37
CA SER A 89 2.13 -4.51 -6.85
C SER A 89 2.85 -3.81 -5.70
N ASP A 90 2.12 -3.50 -4.62
CA ASP A 90 2.69 -2.90 -3.41
C ASP A 90 3.71 -3.83 -2.72
N THR A 91 3.40 -5.13 -2.66
CA THR A 91 4.32 -6.15 -2.13
C THR A 91 5.63 -6.19 -2.93
N HIS A 92 5.55 -6.10 -4.25
CA HIS A 92 6.72 -6.00 -5.12
C HIS A 92 7.52 -4.71 -4.89
N ALA A 93 6.85 -3.56 -4.70
CA ALA A 93 7.51 -2.30 -4.36
C ALA A 93 8.27 -2.41 -3.02
N ARG A 94 7.65 -3.01 -2.00
CA ARG A 94 8.28 -3.21 -0.69
C ARG A 94 9.48 -4.16 -0.75
N LEU A 95 9.38 -5.25 -1.50
CA LEU A 95 10.51 -6.16 -1.76
C LEU A 95 11.66 -5.43 -2.46
N ALA A 96 11.38 -4.63 -3.49
CA ALA A 96 12.42 -3.87 -4.19
C ALA A 96 13.15 -2.87 -3.27
N ASP A 97 12.42 -2.19 -2.39
CA ASP A 97 13.01 -1.31 -1.40
C ASP A 97 13.94 -2.07 -0.43
N LEU A 98 13.47 -3.17 0.17
CA LEU A 98 14.26 -4.03 1.06
C LEU A 98 15.52 -4.58 0.38
N GLU A 99 15.35 -5.15 -0.81
CA GLU A 99 16.42 -5.76 -1.60
C GLU A 99 17.53 -4.76 -1.95
N SER A 100 17.15 -3.54 -2.35
CA SER A 100 18.12 -2.50 -2.71
C SER A 100 18.86 -1.92 -1.49
N ARG A 101 18.24 -1.89 -0.30
CA ARG A 101 18.97 -1.53 0.94
C ARG A 101 20.09 -2.53 1.24
N SER A 102 19.94 -3.79 0.85
CA SER A 102 20.97 -4.84 0.96
C SER A 102 21.96 -4.89 -0.22
N GLY A 103 21.91 -3.91 -1.14
CA GLY A 103 22.78 -3.86 -2.31
C GLY A 103 22.42 -4.87 -3.42
N ARG A 104 21.30 -5.60 -3.30
CA ARG A 104 20.83 -6.57 -4.30
C ARG A 104 20.01 -5.86 -5.38
N PHE A 105 20.64 -4.92 -6.06
CA PHE A 105 19.93 -3.99 -6.95
C PHE A 105 19.25 -4.64 -8.14
N ASP A 106 19.80 -5.73 -8.71
CA ASP A 106 19.19 -6.39 -9.87
C ASP A 106 17.94 -7.18 -9.47
N VAL A 107 17.96 -7.78 -8.27
CA VAL A 107 16.78 -8.41 -7.67
C VAL A 107 15.70 -7.37 -7.40
N ALA A 108 16.08 -6.21 -6.85
CA ALA A 108 15.17 -5.11 -6.61
C ALA A 108 14.50 -4.60 -7.90
N VAL A 109 15.28 -4.39 -8.98
CA VAL A 109 14.74 -3.98 -10.29
C VAL A 109 13.76 -5.02 -10.82
N LYS A 110 14.06 -6.31 -10.67
CA LYS A 110 13.15 -7.37 -11.09
C LYS A 110 11.81 -7.31 -10.35
N HIS A 111 11.81 -7.09 -9.04
CA HIS A 111 10.53 -6.93 -8.31
C HIS A 111 9.74 -5.73 -8.82
N VAL A 112 10.40 -4.61 -9.14
CA VAL A 112 9.70 -3.48 -9.76
C VAL A 112 9.07 -3.89 -11.10
N ASP A 113 9.80 -4.59 -11.97
CA ASP A 113 9.26 -5.04 -13.26
C ASP A 113 8.08 -5.99 -13.10
N ASP A 114 8.18 -6.96 -12.18
CA ASP A 114 7.09 -7.89 -11.87
C ASP A 114 5.84 -7.12 -11.37
N GLY A 115 6.02 -6.11 -10.52
CA GLY A 115 4.94 -5.23 -10.06
C GLY A 115 4.34 -4.39 -11.20
N LEU A 116 5.17 -3.85 -12.11
CA LEU A 116 4.70 -3.04 -13.23
C LEU A 116 3.85 -3.87 -14.21
N HIS A 117 4.11 -5.17 -14.36
CA HIS A 117 3.25 -6.07 -15.13
C HIS A 117 1.85 -6.24 -14.54
N ARG A 118 1.70 -6.06 -13.22
CA ARG A 118 0.41 -6.12 -12.50
C ARG A 118 -0.35 -4.80 -12.53
N ALA A 119 0.36 -3.68 -12.73
CA ALA A 119 -0.21 -2.34 -12.82
C ALA A 119 -0.08 -1.73 -14.25
N PRO A 120 -0.81 -2.27 -15.25
CA PRO A 120 -0.68 -1.81 -16.65
C PRO A 120 -1.30 -0.42 -16.88
N GLY A 121 -2.26 -0.02 -16.05
CA GLY A 121 -2.95 1.27 -16.15
C GLY A 121 -2.33 2.36 -15.28
N VAL A 122 -2.72 3.61 -15.56
CA VAL A 122 -2.45 4.74 -14.69
C VAL A 122 -3.14 4.50 -13.34
N SER A 123 -2.35 4.34 -12.29
CA SER A 123 -2.79 4.05 -10.93
C SER A 123 -1.76 4.58 -9.94
N TYR A 124 -2.18 4.74 -8.68
CA TYR A 124 -1.26 5.06 -7.59
C TYR A 124 -0.12 4.03 -7.49
N PHE A 125 -0.44 2.73 -7.54
CA PHE A 125 0.54 1.65 -7.43
C PHE A 125 1.57 1.65 -8.55
N ARG A 126 1.16 1.95 -9.80
CA ARG A 126 2.11 2.11 -10.91
C ARG A 126 3.07 3.28 -10.66
N GLY A 127 2.56 4.42 -10.21
CA GLY A 127 3.39 5.58 -9.86
C GLY A 127 4.36 5.24 -8.73
N HIS A 128 3.90 4.55 -7.69
CA HIS A 128 4.73 4.12 -6.56
C HIS A 128 5.85 3.14 -6.99
N LEU A 129 5.58 2.22 -7.91
CA LEU A 129 6.61 1.33 -8.46
C LEU A 129 7.74 2.08 -9.19
N PHE A 130 7.40 3.15 -9.92
CA PHE A 130 8.40 4.01 -10.56
C PHE A 130 9.17 4.87 -9.54
N GLU A 131 8.50 5.35 -8.49
CA GLU A 131 9.17 6.01 -7.37
C GLU A 131 10.21 5.08 -6.73
N VAL A 132 9.82 3.83 -6.43
CA VAL A 132 10.72 2.82 -5.86
C VAL A 132 11.85 2.48 -6.82
N ARG A 133 11.61 2.41 -8.15
CA ARG A 133 12.70 2.29 -9.14
C ARG A 133 13.71 3.42 -9.02
N GLY A 134 13.24 4.65 -8.83
CA GLY A 134 14.07 5.81 -8.56
C GLY A 134 14.99 5.59 -7.35
N LEU A 135 14.40 5.14 -6.23
CA LEU A 135 15.14 4.85 -4.99
C LEU A 135 16.18 3.74 -5.18
N VAL A 136 15.83 2.66 -5.88
CA VAL A 136 16.74 1.54 -6.18
C VAL A 136 17.96 2.03 -6.96
N GLU A 137 17.74 2.82 -8.01
CA GLU A 137 18.81 3.34 -8.86
C GLU A 137 19.64 4.43 -8.15
N GLU A 138 19.04 5.23 -7.27
CA GLU A 138 19.77 6.17 -6.43
C GLU A 138 20.74 5.46 -5.48
N ARG A 139 20.29 4.38 -4.82
CA ARG A 139 21.15 3.57 -3.95
C ARG A 139 22.25 2.87 -4.76
N ARG A 140 21.92 2.36 -5.94
CA ARG A 140 22.89 1.79 -6.89
C ARG A 140 23.94 2.81 -7.29
N ALA A 141 23.54 4.04 -7.60
CA ALA A 141 24.46 5.12 -7.94
C ALA A 141 25.45 5.42 -6.81
N LYS A 142 24.95 5.48 -5.56
CA LYS A 142 25.78 5.68 -4.37
C LYS A 142 26.79 4.55 -4.19
N ASP A 143 26.35 3.31 -4.29
CA ASP A 143 27.23 2.13 -4.17
C ASP A 143 28.32 2.09 -5.25
N LEU A 144 27.96 2.36 -6.51
CA LEU A 144 28.92 2.44 -7.63
C LEU A 144 29.94 3.56 -7.43
N ALA A 145 29.51 4.72 -6.95
CA ALA A 145 30.41 5.84 -6.65
C ALA A 145 31.41 5.48 -5.54
N THR A 146 30.95 4.82 -4.46
CA THR A 146 31.83 4.31 -3.40
C THR A 146 32.85 3.29 -3.91
N LYS A 147 32.50 2.51 -4.93
CA LYS A 147 33.39 1.55 -5.59
C LYS A 147 34.31 2.20 -6.64
N GLY A 148 34.21 3.51 -6.88
CA GLY A 148 35.02 4.24 -7.85
C GLY A 148 34.51 4.17 -9.29
N ASP A 149 33.34 3.57 -9.54
CA ASP A 149 32.70 3.54 -10.86
C ASP A 149 31.87 4.81 -11.09
N ALA A 150 32.57 5.90 -11.42
CA ALA A 150 31.93 7.20 -11.67
C ALA A 150 30.96 7.17 -12.87
N SER A 151 31.27 6.39 -13.91
CA SER A 151 30.42 6.31 -15.10
C SER A 151 29.13 5.53 -14.81
N GLY A 152 29.25 4.38 -14.13
CA GLY A 152 28.10 3.60 -13.70
C GLY A 152 27.22 4.38 -12.71
N ALA A 153 27.82 5.10 -11.77
CA ALA A 153 27.10 5.97 -10.84
C ALA A 153 26.30 7.07 -11.56
N ALA A 154 26.89 7.73 -12.55
CA ALA A 154 26.20 8.74 -13.35
C ALA A 154 25.04 8.14 -14.15
N ALA A 155 25.23 6.98 -14.77
CA ALA A 155 24.18 6.29 -15.52
C ALA A 155 23.03 5.83 -14.61
N ALA A 156 23.32 5.33 -13.42
CA ALA A 156 22.31 4.97 -12.43
C ALA A 156 21.53 6.20 -11.94
N LYS A 157 22.21 7.33 -11.71
CA LYS A 157 21.54 8.58 -11.36
C LYS A 157 20.60 9.07 -12.47
N GLU A 158 21.00 8.96 -13.73
CA GLU A 158 20.12 9.29 -14.86
C GLU A 158 18.87 8.40 -14.89
N ARG A 159 19.02 7.09 -14.68
CA ARG A 159 17.87 6.17 -14.57
C ARG A 159 16.95 6.52 -13.39
N ALA A 160 17.51 6.91 -12.26
CA ALA A 160 16.74 7.33 -11.09
C ALA A 160 15.87 8.56 -11.40
N MET A 161 16.46 9.59 -12.04
CA MET A 161 15.73 10.80 -12.43
C MET A 161 14.58 10.50 -13.39
N LYS A 162 14.83 9.70 -14.44
CA LYS A 162 13.78 9.28 -15.38
C LYS A 162 12.65 8.53 -14.69
N ALA A 163 12.97 7.68 -13.72
CA ALA A 163 11.97 6.94 -12.96
C ALA A 163 11.11 7.86 -12.08
N TYR A 164 11.72 8.85 -11.41
CA TYR A 164 10.95 9.84 -10.65
C TYR A 164 10.09 10.74 -11.55
N GLU A 165 10.58 11.15 -12.71
CA GLU A 165 9.81 11.91 -13.70
C GLU A 165 8.56 11.13 -14.15
N GLU A 166 8.71 9.84 -14.45
CA GLU A 166 7.58 8.96 -14.79
C GLU A 166 6.61 8.79 -13.61
N ALA A 167 7.11 8.62 -12.38
CA ALA A 167 6.29 8.53 -11.18
C ALA A 167 5.43 9.78 -10.98
N ILE A 168 6.03 10.97 -11.12
CA ILE A 168 5.34 12.27 -11.02
C ILE A 168 4.28 12.38 -12.10
N ALA A 169 4.61 12.08 -13.36
CA ALA A 169 3.66 12.17 -14.46
C ALA A 169 2.43 11.26 -14.25
N ILE A 170 2.64 10.04 -13.74
CA ILE A 170 1.55 9.11 -13.43
C ILE A 170 0.70 9.64 -12.27
N GLN A 171 1.33 10.10 -11.18
CA GLN A 171 0.62 10.61 -10.00
C GLN A 171 -0.19 11.87 -10.33
N ASP A 172 0.36 12.79 -11.12
CA ASP A 172 -0.35 13.98 -11.60
C ASP A 172 -1.61 13.61 -12.39
N GLU A 173 -1.54 12.59 -13.25
CA GLU A 173 -2.70 12.10 -13.99
C GLU A 173 -3.71 11.40 -13.07
N VAL A 174 -3.27 10.66 -12.05
CA VAL A 174 -4.18 10.10 -11.02
C VAL A 174 -4.92 11.22 -10.29
N ILE A 175 -4.20 12.24 -9.83
CA ILE A 175 -4.77 13.40 -9.12
C ILE A 175 -5.77 14.12 -10.02
N LYS A 176 -5.39 14.41 -11.28
CA LYS A 176 -6.26 15.06 -12.26
C LYS A 176 -7.55 14.28 -12.51
N ARG A 177 -7.50 12.95 -12.55
CA ARG A 177 -8.70 12.10 -12.71
C ARG A 177 -9.59 12.12 -11.47
N GLY A 178 -9.01 12.09 -10.28
CA GLY A 178 -9.75 12.09 -9.02
C GLY A 178 -10.31 13.45 -8.59
N THR A 179 -9.87 14.56 -9.19
CA THR A 179 -10.24 15.92 -8.76
C THR A 179 -11.11 16.68 -9.75
N LYS A 180 -11.49 16.09 -10.89
CA LYS A 180 -12.47 16.73 -11.80
C LYS A 180 -13.81 16.89 -11.05
N PRO A 181 -14.36 18.11 -10.93
CA PRO A 181 -15.69 18.29 -10.37
C PRO A 181 -16.72 17.57 -11.25
N ASP A 182 -17.75 16.95 -10.64
CA ASP A 182 -18.86 16.22 -11.28
C ASP A 182 -19.80 17.12 -12.13
N GLY A 183 -19.26 18.14 -12.79
CA GLY A 183 -20.03 19.24 -13.37
C GLY A 183 -19.73 19.46 -14.85
N ASP A 184 -20.16 18.52 -15.69
CA ASP A 184 -20.57 18.79 -17.09
C ASP A 184 -21.46 17.63 -17.62
N ALA A 185 -22.32 17.10 -16.75
CA ALA A 185 -23.45 16.26 -17.15
C ALA A 185 -24.74 17.07 -17.06
N ARG A 186 -24.97 17.95 -18.03
CA ARG A 186 -26.29 18.49 -18.40
C ARG A 186 -26.41 18.65 -19.91
#